data_AF-A0A3C1K3W1-F1
#
_entry.id   AF-A0A3C1K3W1-F1
#
_cell.length_a   1.000
_cell.length_b   1.000
_cell.length_c   1.000
_cell.angle_alpha   90.00
_cell.angle_beta   90.00
_cell.angle_gamma   90.00
#
_symmetry.space_group_name_H-M   'P 1'
#
loop_
_entity.id
_entity.type
_entity.pdbx_description
1 polymer ?
#
loop_
_entity_poly.entity_id
_entity_poly.type
_entity_poly.pdbx_seq_one_letter_code
_entity_poly.pdbx_strand_id
1 'polypeptide(L)'
;MAGRNALPIDIIEANGKSHFTKAQIKQRKNAEIKLGNDDLKCPKYIKNNTIAFKKWKEIIAIYKNTEFISSADVGLIGRYCITYSEYNDLLERRNRISNIHADSDDLEDYINDTDEFNHKVKRQLMDMISTTAILNIDAAINKKMDMLIKMEDRMFLNPLAKVKNVPKPEEKKPANKFDKFGGGGMNSG
;
A
#
# COMPACT_ATOMS: atom_id res chain seq x y z
N MET A 1 25.13 19.89 8.55
CA MET A 1 23.68 19.64 8.40
C MET A 1 23.51 18.69 7.22
N ALA A 2 23.27 17.39 7.46
CA ALA A 2 23.03 16.44 6.38
C ALA A 2 21.73 16.87 5.68
N GLY A 3 21.86 17.47 4.50
CA GLY A 3 20.72 17.93 3.70
C GLY A 3 19.81 16.76 3.39
N ARG A 4 18.52 16.91 3.63
CA ARG A 4 17.49 15.92 3.28
C ARG A 4 17.64 15.62 1.78
N ASN A 5 17.77 14.33 1.41
CA ASN A 5 17.94 13.93 0.02
C ASN A 5 16.85 14.53 -0.87
N ALA A 6 17.25 15.01 -2.04
CA ALA A 6 16.32 15.57 -3.02
C ALA A 6 15.32 14.48 -3.46
N LEU A 7 14.03 14.78 -3.38
CA LEU A 7 12.99 13.92 -3.93
C LEU A 7 12.90 14.10 -5.46
N PRO A 8 12.46 13.06 -6.19
CA PRO A 8 12.03 13.14 -7.59
C PRO A 8 11.15 14.34 -7.90
N ILE A 9 11.32 14.96 -9.07
CA ILE A 9 10.54 16.16 -9.42
C ILE A 9 9.06 15.83 -9.54
N ASP A 10 8.73 14.65 -10.07
CA ASP A 10 7.36 14.17 -10.22
C ASP A 10 6.69 13.98 -8.85
N ILE A 11 7.43 13.55 -7.82
CA ILE A 11 6.92 13.46 -6.44
C ILE A 11 6.73 14.86 -5.84
N ILE A 12 7.61 15.82 -6.12
CA ILE A 12 7.50 17.20 -5.61
C ILE A 12 6.31 17.93 -6.27
N GLU A 13 6.13 17.77 -7.58
CA GLU A 13 5.01 18.31 -8.34
C GLU A 13 3.69 17.70 -7.86
N ALA A 14 3.65 16.38 -7.68
CA ALA A 14 2.48 15.70 -7.15
C ALA A 14 2.11 16.21 -5.75
N ASN A 15 3.09 16.40 -4.86
CA ASN A 15 2.87 16.96 -3.51
C ASN A 15 2.48 18.46 -3.49
N GLY A 16 2.36 19.11 -4.65
CA GLY A 16 1.98 20.52 -4.78
C GLY A 16 2.98 21.52 -4.20
N LYS A 17 4.24 21.11 -3.96
CA LYS A 17 5.30 21.92 -3.32
C LYS A 17 6.42 22.29 -4.29
N SER A 18 6.06 22.82 -5.46
CA SER A 18 7.04 23.28 -6.44
C SER A 18 6.98 24.80 -6.59
N HIS A 19 8.05 25.49 -6.19
CA HIS A 19 8.34 26.86 -6.63
C HIS A 19 9.28 26.88 -7.84
N PHE A 20 9.47 25.72 -8.49
CA PHE A 20 10.43 25.61 -9.58
C PHE A 20 9.86 26.23 -10.85
N THR A 21 10.70 26.94 -11.59
CA THR A 21 10.35 27.41 -12.92
C THR A 21 10.25 26.23 -13.88
N LYS A 22 9.51 26.38 -15.00
CA LYS A 22 9.42 25.35 -16.05
C LYS A 22 10.79 24.86 -16.54
N ALA A 23 11.76 25.77 -16.61
CA ALA A 23 13.14 25.45 -16.98
C ALA A 23 13.86 24.59 -15.92
N GLN A 24 13.68 24.92 -14.64
CA GLN A 24 14.23 24.14 -13.52
C GLN A 24 13.61 22.75 -13.41
N ILE A 25 12.29 22.63 -13.64
CA ILE A 25 11.59 21.33 -13.68
C ILE A 25 12.20 20.45 -14.78
N LYS A 26 12.33 20.99 -15.99
CA LYS A 26 12.91 20.27 -17.14
C LYS A 26 14.36 19.85 -16.88
N GLN A 27 15.17 20.73 -16.31
CA GLN A 27 16.57 20.43 -15.97
C GLN A 27 16.66 19.30 -14.94
N ARG A 28 15.82 19.33 -13.88
CA ARG A 28 15.80 18.29 -12.84
C ARG A 28 15.31 16.97 -13.40
N LYS A 29 14.25 16.96 -14.20
CA LYS A 29 13.70 15.76 -14.84
C LYS A 29 14.71 15.08 -15.77
N ASN A 30 15.52 15.87 -16.48
CA ASN A 30 16.58 15.36 -17.36
C ASN A 30 17.82 14.87 -16.59
N ALA A 31 18.10 15.45 -15.42
CA ALA A 31 19.21 15.03 -14.57
C ALA A 31 18.85 13.86 -13.64
N GLU A 32 17.58 13.46 -13.61
CA GLU A 32 17.08 12.40 -12.74
C GLU A 32 17.50 11.02 -13.25
N ILE A 33 18.07 10.20 -12.37
CA ILE A 33 18.46 8.84 -12.69
C ILE A 33 17.19 8.00 -12.81
N LYS A 34 16.83 7.64 -14.05
CA LYS A 34 15.78 6.66 -14.31
C LYS A 34 16.30 5.25 -14.04
N LEU A 35 15.72 4.58 -13.06
CA LEU A 35 16.05 3.20 -12.72
C LEU A 35 15.09 2.24 -13.43
N GLY A 36 15.62 1.17 -13.99
CA GLY A 36 14.83 0.14 -14.67
C GLY A 36 14.42 0.51 -16.09
N ASN A 37 13.50 -0.29 -16.63
CA ASN A 37 12.92 -0.17 -17.96
C ASN A 37 11.41 -0.47 -17.88
N ASP A 38 10.70 -0.30 -18.98
CA ASP A 38 9.24 -0.48 -19.02
C ASP A 38 8.82 -1.97 -19.10
N ASP A 39 9.78 -2.90 -19.06
CA ASP A 39 9.56 -4.33 -19.18
C ASP A 39 9.25 -4.98 -17.81
N LEU A 40 7.97 -4.91 -17.43
CA LEU A 40 7.45 -5.43 -16.17
C LEU A 40 7.22 -6.95 -16.23
N LYS A 41 8.30 -7.74 -16.10
CA LYS A 41 8.19 -9.20 -16.09
C LYS A 41 7.67 -9.72 -14.76
N CYS A 42 6.55 -10.45 -14.82
CA CYS A 42 6.01 -11.16 -13.67
C CYS A 42 6.96 -12.29 -13.20
N PRO A 43 7.48 -12.24 -11.95
CA PRO A 43 8.34 -13.28 -11.40
C PRO A 43 7.67 -14.65 -11.29
N LYS A 44 8.46 -15.73 -11.40
CA LYS A 44 7.96 -17.12 -11.36
C LYS A 44 7.24 -17.46 -10.06
N TYR A 45 7.76 -17.02 -8.91
CA TYR A 45 7.14 -17.30 -7.61
C TYR A 45 5.74 -16.68 -7.46
N ILE A 46 5.44 -15.60 -8.19
CA ILE A 46 4.10 -15.02 -8.25
C ILE A 46 3.21 -15.85 -9.16
N LYS A 47 3.68 -16.23 -10.34
CA LYS A 47 2.91 -17.07 -11.29
C LYS A 47 2.46 -18.39 -10.68
N ASN A 48 3.26 -18.94 -9.78
CA ASN A 48 2.98 -20.19 -9.08
C ASN A 48 1.97 -20.04 -7.93
N ASN A 49 1.58 -18.81 -7.57
CA ASN A 49 0.56 -18.53 -6.56
C ASN A 49 -0.64 -17.84 -7.20
N THR A 50 -1.79 -18.52 -7.25
CA THR A 50 -2.99 -18.05 -7.94
C THR A 50 -3.49 -16.69 -7.44
N ILE A 51 -3.54 -16.48 -6.13
CA ILE A 51 -4.04 -15.23 -5.52
C ILE A 51 -3.06 -14.10 -5.81
N ALA A 52 -1.76 -14.33 -5.60
CA ALA A 52 -0.72 -13.34 -5.89
C ALA A 52 -0.67 -12.99 -7.38
N PHE A 53 -0.84 -13.96 -8.28
CA PHE A 53 -0.86 -13.73 -9.72
C PHE A 53 -2.07 -12.92 -10.17
N LYS A 54 -3.24 -13.18 -9.60
CA LYS A 54 -4.44 -12.35 -9.84
C LYS A 54 -4.18 -10.91 -9.38
N LYS A 55 -3.63 -10.72 -8.18
CA LYS A 55 -3.32 -9.39 -7.66
C LYS A 55 -2.25 -8.68 -8.51
N TRP A 56 -1.23 -9.39 -8.97
CA TRP A 56 -0.23 -8.85 -9.89
C TRP A 56 -0.87 -8.28 -11.15
N LYS A 57 -1.76 -9.03 -11.80
CA LYS A 57 -2.46 -8.55 -13.00
C LYS A 57 -3.29 -7.29 -12.73
N GLU A 58 -3.99 -7.25 -11.60
CA GLU A 58 -4.75 -6.08 -11.16
C GLU A 58 -3.85 -4.85 -11.00
N ILE A 59 -2.72 -5.00 -10.29
CA ILE A 59 -1.77 -3.91 -10.07
C ILE A 59 -1.18 -3.40 -11.39
N ILE A 60 -0.73 -4.29 -12.27
CA ILE A 60 -0.19 -3.89 -13.58
C ILE A 60 -1.25 -3.20 -14.44
N ALA A 61 -2.52 -3.63 -14.36
CA ALA A 61 -3.61 -2.96 -15.04
C ALA A 61 -3.87 -1.53 -14.51
N ILE A 62 -3.74 -1.30 -13.21
CA ILE A 62 -3.89 0.03 -12.59
C ILE A 62 -2.82 1.00 -13.09
N TYR A 63 -1.58 0.54 -13.21
CA TYR A 63 -0.48 1.38 -13.72
C TYR A 63 -0.37 1.45 -15.24
N LYS A 64 -1.29 0.79 -15.95
CA LYS A 64 -1.28 0.78 -17.42
C LYS A 64 -1.34 2.23 -17.93
N ASN A 65 -0.42 2.58 -18.82
CA ASN A 65 -0.25 3.92 -19.38
C ASN A 65 0.25 4.98 -18.39
N THR A 66 0.90 4.59 -17.29
CA THR A 66 1.58 5.52 -16.38
C THR A 66 3.09 5.32 -16.45
N GLU A 67 3.86 6.41 -16.38
CA GLU A 67 5.34 6.35 -16.25
C GLU A 67 5.78 6.13 -14.79
N PHE A 68 4.86 5.74 -13.91
CA PHE A 68 5.07 5.75 -12.46
C PHE A 68 5.85 4.52 -11.94
N ILE A 69 5.81 3.41 -12.68
CA ILE A 69 6.48 2.17 -12.30
C ILE A 69 7.45 1.72 -13.39
N SER A 70 8.56 1.11 -12.97
CA SER A 70 9.53 0.47 -13.87
C SER A 70 9.89 -0.94 -13.39
N SER A 71 10.76 -1.63 -14.13
CA SER A 71 11.28 -2.92 -13.72
C SER A 71 12.02 -2.91 -12.38
N ALA A 72 12.44 -1.73 -11.88
CA ALA A 72 12.99 -1.59 -10.54
C ALA A 72 11.93 -1.84 -9.43
N ASP A 73 10.66 -1.58 -9.73
CA ASP A 73 9.54 -1.72 -8.77
C ASP A 73 8.97 -3.14 -8.71
N VAL A 74 9.32 -4.00 -9.67
CA VAL A 74 8.87 -5.41 -9.76
C VAL A 74 9.06 -6.15 -8.43
N GLY A 75 10.18 -5.89 -7.74
CA GLY A 75 10.45 -6.49 -6.43
C GLY A 75 9.48 -6.05 -5.33
N LEU A 76 9.11 -4.75 -5.30
CA LEU A 76 8.14 -4.23 -4.33
C LEU A 76 6.73 -4.73 -4.64
N ILE A 77 6.30 -4.62 -5.90
CA ILE A 77 5.00 -5.13 -6.37
C ILE A 77 4.88 -6.62 -6.07
N GLY A 78 5.97 -7.38 -6.28
CA GLY A 78 5.97 -8.81 -6.03
C GLY A 78 5.82 -9.16 -4.55
N ARG A 79 6.50 -8.44 -3.64
CA ARG A 79 6.30 -8.61 -2.20
C ARG A 79 4.89 -8.26 -1.77
N TYR A 80 4.31 -7.21 -2.33
CA TYR A 80 2.91 -6.85 -2.06
C TYR A 80 1.94 -7.96 -2.47
N CYS A 81 2.09 -8.51 -3.69
CA CYS A 81 1.21 -9.58 -4.18
C CYS A 81 1.28 -10.86 -3.33
N ILE A 82 2.48 -11.26 -2.88
CA ILE A 82 2.65 -12.41 -1.99
C ILE A 82 2.06 -12.12 -0.60
N THR A 83 2.35 -10.95 -0.02
CA THR A 83 1.80 -10.56 1.28
C THR A 83 0.27 -10.53 1.25
N TYR A 84 -0.31 -10.10 0.12
CA TYR A 84 -1.76 -10.12 -0.10
C TYR A 84 -2.31 -11.54 -0.14
N SER A 85 -1.63 -12.47 -0.82
CA SER A 85 -2.01 -13.90 -0.77
C SER A 85 -1.96 -14.45 0.64
N GLU A 86 -0.87 -14.24 1.37
CA GLU A 86 -0.72 -14.75 2.74
C GLU A 86 -1.76 -14.16 3.69
N TYR A 87 -2.13 -12.89 3.50
CA TYR A 87 -3.23 -12.26 4.25
C TYR A 87 -4.57 -12.97 3.99
N ASN A 88 -4.89 -13.30 2.73
CA ASN A 88 -6.11 -14.06 2.42
C ASN A 88 -6.07 -15.46 3.03
N ASP A 89 -4.93 -16.14 2.98
CA ASP A 89 -4.76 -17.46 3.60
C ASP A 89 -4.99 -17.40 5.13
N LEU A 90 -4.54 -16.34 5.80
CA LEU A 90 -4.78 -16.12 7.23
C LEU A 90 -6.27 -15.89 7.52
N LEU A 91 -6.97 -15.09 6.71
CA LEU A 91 -8.42 -14.88 6.84
C LEU A 91 -9.19 -16.20 6.69
N GLU A 92 -8.82 -17.02 5.71
CA GLU A 92 -9.46 -18.32 5.51
C GLU A 92 -9.20 -19.27 6.69
N ARG A 93 -7.96 -19.32 7.19
CA ARG A 93 -7.62 -20.12 8.39
C ARG A 93 -8.38 -19.65 9.62
N ARG A 94 -8.49 -18.34 9.82
CA ARG A 94 -9.27 -17.75 10.92
C ARG A 94 -10.72 -18.23 10.86
N ASN A 95 -11.35 -18.17 9.69
CA ASN A 95 -12.73 -18.61 9.50
C ASN A 95 -12.89 -20.11 9.79
N ARG A 96 -11.95 -20.95 9.34
CA ARG A 96 -11.97 -22.39 9.62
C ARG A 96 -11.90 -22.69 11.13
N ILE A 97 -11.02 -22.01 11.87
CA ILE A 97 -10.92 -22.20 13.34
C ILE A 97 -12.19 -21.69 14.04
N SER A 98 -12.74 -20.57 13.59
CA SER A 98 -14.00 -20.04 14.14
C SER A 98 -15.17 -21.02 13.95
N ASN A 99 -15.21 -21.73 12.81
CA ASN A 99 -16.25 -22.73 12.55
C ASN A 99 -16.06 -24.00 13.40
N ILE A 100 -14.82 -24.44 13.66
CA ILE A 100 -14.55 -25.58 14.57
C ILE A 100 -15.06 -25.29 15.99
N HIS A 101 -14.94 -24.04 16.45
CA HIS A 101 -15.47 -23.66 17.76
C HIS A 101 -17.00 -23.78 17.82
N ALA A 102 -17.71 -23.48 16.73
CA ALA A 102 -19.17 -23.64 16.64
C ALA A 102 -19.62 -25.10 16.57
N ASP A 103 -18.94 -25.94 15.77
CA ASP A 103 -19.27 -27.38 15.65
C ASP A 103 -18.94 -28.17 16.92
N SER A 104 -18.08 -27.64 17.81
CA SER A 104 -17.80 -28.26 19.11
C SER A 104 -19.01 -28.27 20.04
N ASP A 105 -19.97 -27.36 19.84
CA ASP A 105 -21.21 -27.32 20.62
C ASP A 105 -22.16 -28.45 20.20
N ASP A 106 -22.16 -28.86 18.92
CA ASP A 106 -22.99 -29.97 18.40
C ASP A 106 -22.46 -31.36 18.80
N LEU A 107 -21.18 -31.45 19.17
CA LEU A 107 -20.55 -32.70 19.59
C LEU A 107 -20.94 -33.10 21.03
N GLU A 108 -21.56 -32.20 21.80
CA GLU A 108 -22.08 -32.48 23.14
C GLU A 108 -23.16 -33.57 23.15
N ASP A 109 -24.00 -33.62 22.11
CA ASP A 109 -25.10 -34.58 22.03
C ASP A 109 -24.63 -36.03 21.82
N TYR A 110 -23.44 -36.23 21.23
CA TYR A 110 -22.89 -37.55 20.89
C TYR A 110 -21.98 -38.16 21.98
N ILE A 111 -21.59 -37.40 23.01
CA ILE A 111 -20.59 -37.81 24.02
C ILE A 111 -21.25 -37.94 25.41
N ASN A 112 -22.50 -38.38 25.48
CA ASN A 112 -23.26 -38.52 26.73
C ASN A 112 -22.82 -39.69 27.65
N ASP A 113 -21.79 -40.47 27.27
CA ASP A 113 -21.34 -41.67 28.00
C ASP A 113 -20.00 -41.51 28.77
N THR A 114 -19.49 -40.28 28.95
CA THR A 114 -18.26 -40.02 29.74
C THR A 114 -18.53 -39.21 31.01
N ASP A 115 -17.77 -39.46 32.10
CA ASP A 115 -17.89 -38.75 33.37
C ASP A 115 -17.94 -37.22 33.18
N GLU A 116 -19.02 -36.60 33.66
CA GLU A 116 -19.37 -35.18 33.47
C GLU A 116 -18.21 -34.20 33.78
N PHE A 117 -17.37 -34.54 34.76
CA PHE A 117 -16.18 -33.77 35.13
C PHE A 117 -15.10 -33.76 34.03
N ASN A 118 -14.83 -34.93 33.43
CA ASN A 118 -13.84 -35.05 32.36
C ASN A 118 -14.28 -34.30 31.09
N HIS A 119 -15.60 -34.26 30.84
CA HIS A 119 -16.18 -33.52 29.72
C HIS A 119 -16.00 -32.00 29.86
N LYS A 120 -16.37 -31.44 31.01
CA LYS A 120 -16.28 -29.99 31.25
C LYS A 120 -14.84 -29.47 31.14
N VAL A 121 -13.87 -30.22 31.67
CA VAL A 121 -12.45 -29.90 31.57
C VAL A 121 -11.97 -29.96 30.11
N LYS A 122 -12.39 -30.97 29.34
CA LYS A 122 -12.05 -31.10 27.92
C LYS A 122 -12.62 -29.95 27.08
N ARG A 123 -13.88 -29.54 27.31
CA ARG A 123 -14.51 -28.40 26.62
C ARG A 123 -13.78 -27.10 26.92
N GLN A 124 -13.53 -26.80 28.20
CA GLN A 124 -12.78 -25.61 28.59
C GLN A 124 -11.36 -25.57 28.00
N LEU A 125 -10.69 -26.72 27.92
CA LEU A 125 -9.37 -26.81 27.29
C LEU A 125 -9.45 -26.55 25.78
N MET A 126 -10.43 -27.11 25.08
CA MET A 126 -10.61 -26.88 23.64
C MET A 126 -10.98 -25.43 23.33
N ASP A 127 -11.84 -24.81 24.13
CA ASP A 127 -12.18 -23.38 24.01
C ASP A 127 -10.97 -22.49 24.27
N MET A 128 -10.15 -22.83 25.26
CA MET A 128 -8.92 -22.08 25.54
C MET A 128 -7.92 -22.20 24.39
N ILE A 129 -7.77 -23.40 23.81
CA ILE A 129 -6.89 -23.66 22.65
C ILE A 129 -7.41 -22.91 21.42
N SER A 130 -8.71 -23.00 21.11
CA SER A 130 -9.32 -22.33 19.96
C SER A 130 -9.23 -20.81 20.09
N THR A 131 -9.53 -20.25 21.26
CA THR A 131 -9.42 -18.82 21.55
C THR A 131 -7.98 -18.34 21.41
N THR A 132 -7.01 -19.08 21.98
CA THR A 132 -5.58 -18.73 21.85
C THR A 132 -5.12 -18.78 20.40
N ALA A 133 -5.57 -19.78 19.64
CA ALA A 133 -5.26 -19.88 18.21
C ALA A 133 -5.85 -18.71 17.42
N ILE A 134 -7.11 -18.32 17.68
CA ILE A 134 -7.77 -17.17 17.05
C ILE A 134 -7.01 -15.89 17.35
N LEU A 135 -6.66 -15.63 18.61
CA LEU A 135 -5.91 -14.43 19.00
C LEU A 135 -4.55 -14.33 18.29
N ASN A 136 -3.84 -15.45 18.16
CA ASN A 136 -2.55 -15.49 17.45
C ASN A 136 -2.71 -15.23 15.94
N ILE A 137 -3.75 -15.79 15.32
CA ILE A 137 -4.05 -15.54 13.91
C ILE A 137 -4.45 -14.07 13.72
N ASP A 138 -5.25 -13.49 14.61
CA ASP A 138 -5.66 -12.09 14.55
C ASP A 138 -4.46 -11.14 14.65
N ALA A 139 -3.51 -11.43 15.54
CA ALA A 139 -2.26 -10.69 15.62
C ALA A 139 -1.45 -10.78 14.31
N ALA A 140 -1.39 -11.97 13.68
CA ALA A 140 -0.72 -12.16 12.40
C ALA A 140 -1.42 -11.42 11.24
N ILE A 141 -2.76 -11.43 11.21
CA ILE A 141 -3.59 -10.71 10.26
C ILE A 141 -3.32 -9.21 10.37
N ASN A 142 -3.38 -8.64 11.57
CA ASN A 142 -3.14 -7.22 11.81
C ASN A 142 -1.74 -6.80 11.33
N LYS A 143 -0.72 -7.62 11.62
CA LYS A 143 0.65 -7.36 11.15
C LYS A 143 0.73 -7.35 9.62
N LYS A 144 0.07 -8.28 8.94
CA LYS A 144 0.04 -8.33 7.46
C LYS A 144 -0.75 -7.15 6.88
N MET A 145 -1.87 -6.79 7.50
CA MET A 145 -2.67 -5.62 7.12
C MET A 145 -1.84 -4.33 7.20
N ASP A 146 -1.12 -4.10 8.30
CA ASP A 146 -0.22 -2.96 8.44
C ASP A 146 0.87 -2.92 7.38
N MET A 147 1.45 -4.08 7.04
CA MET A 147 2.45 -4.19 5.98
C MET A 147 1.86 -3.83 4.62
N LEU A 148 0.64 -4.30 4.32
CA LEU A 148 -0.07 -4.00 3.07
C LEU A 148 -0.36 -2.51 2.94
N ILE A 149 -0.93 -1.87 3.97
CA ILE A 149 -1.22 -0.43 3.97
C ILE A 149 0.07 0.38 3.71
N LYS A 150 1.17 0.04 4.39
CA LYS A 150 2.46 0.72 4.20
C LYS A 150 3.01 0.55 2.78
N MET A 151 2.80 -0.61 2.15
CA MET A 151 3.20 -0.84 0.76
C MET A 151 2.28 -0.09 -0.21
N GLU A 152 0.97 -0.09 0.04
CA GLU A 152 -0.03 0.62 -0.77
C GLU A 152 0.20 2.13 -0.78
N ASP A 153 0.55 2.71 0.37
CA ASP A 153 0.90 4.13 0.47
C ASP A 153 2.15 4.46 -0.35
N ARG A 154 3.18 3.61 -0.33
CA ARG A 154 4.42 3.81 -1.11
C ARG A 154 4.20 3.64 -2.61
N MET A 155 3.26 2.78 -2.99
CA MET A 155 2.90 2.54 -4.38
C MET A 155 1.80 3.51 -4.86
N PHE A 156 1.21 4.36 -4.02
CA PHE A 156 0.13 5.28 -4.39
C PHE A 156 -1.18 4.58 -4.80
N LEU A 157 -1.44 3.41 -4.23
CA LEU A 157 -2.68 2.67 -4.46
C LEU A 157 -3.85 3.18 -3.60
N ASN A 158 -3.55 3.82 -2.46
CA ASN A 158 -4.55 4.40 -1.54
C ASN A 158 -5.10 5.75 -2.06
N PRO A 159 -6.44 5.99 -2.03
CA PRO A 159 -7.05 7.28 -2.37
C PRO A 159 -6.38 8.50 -1.74
N LEU A 160 -5.96 8.44 -0.47
CA LEU A 160 -5.30 9.57 0.19
C LEU A 160 -3.89 9.84 -0.38
N ALA A 161 -3.18 8.79 -0.79
CA ALA A 161 -1.91 8.93 -1.49
C ALA A 161 -2.11 9.56 -2.87
N LYS A 162 -3.23 9.29 -3.55
CA LYS A 162 -3.61 9.92 -4.82
C LYS A 162 -3.98 11.39 -4.66
N VAL A 163 -4.73 11.77 -3.62
CA VAL A 163 -5.14 13.17 -3.37
C VAL A 163 -3.95 14.04 -2.94
N LYS A 164 -3.03 13.52 -2.14
CA LYS A 164 -1.76 14.22 -1.83
C LYS A 164 -0.92 14.48 -3.08
N ASN A 165 -1.15 13.70 -4.14
CA ASN A 165 -0.47 13.81 -5.43
C ASN A 165 -1.18 14.71 -6.45
N VAL A 166 -2.35 15.29 -6.12
CA VAL A 166 -3.01 16.28 -6.99
C VAL A 166 -2.39 17.65 -6.72
N PRO A 167 -1.78 18.30 -7.73
CA PRO A 167 -1.24 19.64 -7.56
C PRO A 167 -2.34 20.59 -7.07
N LYS A 168 -2.06 21.33 -5.98
CA LYS A 168 -2.99 22.36 -5.52
C LYS A 168 -3.15 23.41 -6.62
N PRO A 169 -4.38 23.86 -6.93
CA PRO A 169 -4.58 24.91 -7.91
C PRO A 169 -3.76 26.14 -7.51
N GLU A 170 -3.04 26.73 -8.48
CA GLU A 170 -2.23 27.92 -8.24
C GLU A 170 -3.12 29.02 -7.65
N GLU A 171 -2.84 29.44 -6.41
CA GLU A 171 -3.41 30.66 -5.86
C GLU A 171 -2.97 31.81 -6.78
N LYS A 172 -3.92 32.41 -7.49
CA LYS A 172 -3.67 33.64 -8.26
C LYS A 172 -3.09 34.66 -7.29
N LYS A 173 -1.78 34.91 -7.38
CA LYS A 173 -1.14 35.98 -6.61
C LYS A 173 -1.98 37.24 -6.82
N PRO A 174 -2.43 37.93 -5.76
CA PRO A 174 -3.12 39.20 -5.93
C PRO A 174 -2.19 40.11 -6.73
N ALA A 175 -2.70 40.70 -7.80
CA ALA A 175 -1.92 41.58 -8.66
C ALA A 175 -1.26 42.66 -7.79
N ASN A 176 0.07 42.70 -7.78
CA ASN A 176 0.80 43.69 -7.01
C ASN A 176 0.50 45.07 -7.63
N LYS A 177 -0.03 46.00 -6.81
CA LYS A 177 -0.41 47.35 -7.24
C LYS A 177 0.75 48.14 -7.89
N PHE A 178 1.99 47.70 -7.70
CA PHE A 178 3.20 48.37 -8.17
C PHE A 178 3.65 47.98 -9.58
N ASP A 179 3.09 46.93 -10.19
CA ASP A 179 3.43 46.55 -11.57
C ASP A 179 3.04 47.62 -12.61
N LYS A 180 2.18 48.59 -12.24
CA LYS A 180 1.76 49.70 -13.10
C LYS A 180 2.72 50.90 -13.10
N PHE A 181 3.74 50.93 -12.24
CA PHE A 181 4.60 52.10 -12.05
C PHE A 181 6.05 51.94 -12.57
N GLY A 182 6.43 50.76 -13.09
CA GLY A 182 7.82 50.45 -13.46
C GLY A 182 8.22 50.71 -14.92
N GLY A 183 7.66 51.74 -15.58
CA GLY A 183 7.84 51.92 -17.03
C GLY A 183 7.98 53.36 -17.52
N GLY A 184 8.65 54.24 -16.75
CA GLY A 184 8.87 55.62 -17.17
C GLY A 184 10.18 56.19 -16.63
N GLY A 185 11.28 55.96 -17.35
CA GLY A 185 12.56 56.59 -17.03
C GLY A 185 13.59 56.37 -18.14
N MET A 186 14.14 57.48 -18.63
CA MET A 186 15.20 57.64 -19.64
C MET A 186 14.83 57.43 -21.12
N ASN A 187 14.44 58.54 -21.76
CA ASN A 187 15.05 58.90 -23.05
C ASN A 187 15.19 60.43 -23.14
N SER A 188 16.42 60.93 -22.98
CA SER A 188 16.81 62.29 -23.30
C SER A 188 18.28 62.27 -23.71
N GLY A 189 18.49 62.14 -25.01
CA GLY A 189 19.72 62.33 -25.75
C GLY A 189 19.35 62.89 -27.11
#